data_AF-A0A0L8BNA1-F1
#
_entry.id   AF-A0A0L8BNA1-F1
#
_cell.length_a   1.000
_cell.length_b   1.000
_cell.length_c   1.000
_cell.angle_alpha   90.00
_cell.angle_beta   90.00
_cell.angle_gamma   90.00
#
_symmetry.space_group_name_H-M   'P 1'
#
loop_
_entity.id
_entity.type
_entity.pdbx_description
1 polymer ?
#
loop_
_entity_poly.entity_id
_entity_poly.type
_entity_poly.pdbx_seq_one_letter_code
_entity_poly.pdbx_strand_id
1 'polypeptide(L)'
;MVFSIRELYLLLARQADDNDPKEAAALREIASYYPDVDRGEIINRDSSGNIVADFDDWDELTDSQKIHRGNVNAAMDAVDRIRYELENADYHYDTIDDVTRVRRALAEISL
;
A
#
# COMPACT_ATOMS: atom_id res chain seq x y z
N MET A 1 13.14 7.17 18.37
CA MET A 1 12.49 6.21 17.44
C MET A 1 12.14 5.00 18.27
N VAL A 2 10.85 4.73 18.49
CA VAL A 2 10.41 3.52 19.19
C VAL A 2 10.26 2.46 18.11
N PHE A 3 11.16 1.48 18.06
CA PHE A 3 11.04 0.35 17.13
C PHE A 3 10.05 -0.65 17.69
N SER A 4 9.18 -1.18 16.85
CA SER A 4 8.40 -2.37 17.20
C SER A 4 9.34 -3.57 17.39
N ILE A 5 8.90 -4.56 18.17
CA ILE A 5 9.67 -5.80 18.37
C ILE A 5 9.93 -6.48 17.02
N ARG A 6 8.95 -6.45 16.11
CA ARG A 6 9.09 -6.95 14.74
C ARG A 6 10.19 -6.22 13.96
N GLU A 7 10.18 -4.89 13.95
CA GLU A 7 11.19 -4.08 13.25
C GLU A 7 12.60 -4.32 13.80
N LEU A 8 12.73 -4.53 15.11
CA LEU A 8 14.01 -4.89 15.71
C LEU A 8 14.57 -6.19 15.13
N TYR A 9 13.75 -7.25 15.07
CA TYR A 9 14.18 -8.54 14.51
C TYR A 9 14.44 -8.47 13.00
N LEU A 10 13.66 -7.70 12.24
CA LEU A 10 13.93 -7.49 10.81
C LEU A 10 15.23 -6.71 10.58
N LEU A 11 15.56 -5.75 11.45
CA LEU A 11 16.81 -5.01 11.37
C LEU A 11 18.01 -5.92 11.67
N LEU A 12 17.89 -6.78 12.69
CA LEU A 12 18.91 -7.80 12.99
C LEU A 12 19.07 -8.80 11.85
N ALA A 13 17.96 -9.26 11.25
CA ALA A 13 18.00 -10.15 10.09
C ALA A 13 18.75 -9.52 8.91
N ARG A 14 18.51 -8.24 8.63
CA ARG A 14 19.22 -7.50 7.57
C ARG A 14 20.72 -7.34 7.86
N GLN A 15 21.12 -7.24 9.12
CA GLN A 15 22.54 -7.21 9.50
C GLN A 15 23.21 -8.57 9.36
N ALA A 16 22.46 -9.66 9.58
CA ALA A 16 22.95 -11.03 9.46
C ALA A 16 22.97 -11.54 8.01
N ASP A 17 22.18 -10.99 7.09
CA ASP A 17 21.99 -11.48 5.72
C ASP A 17 23.29 -11.76 4.95
N ASP A 18 24.29 -10.87 5.08
CA ASP A 18 25.56 -10.98 4.34
C ASP A 18 26.54 -11.99 4.98
N ASN A 19 26.38 -12.30 6.27
CA ASN A 19 27.36 -13.06 7.06
C ASN A 19 26.86 -14.45 7.47
N ASP A 20 25.57 -14.59 7.81
CA ASP A 20 24.92 -15.84 8.17
C ASP A 20 23.45 -15.86 7.68
N PRO A 21 23.20 -16.41 6.48
CA PRO A 21 21.86 -16.46 5.92
C PRO A 21 20.90 -17.38 6.70
N LYS A 22 21.41 -18.34 7.48
CA LYS A 22 20.56 -19.20 8.32
C LYS A 22 20.08 -18.44 9.55
N GLU A 23 20.96 -17.68 10.17
CA GLU A 23 20.60 -16.78 11.27
C GLU A 23 19.63 -15.70 10.80
N ALA A 24 19.87 -15.10 9.63
CA ALA A 24 18.95 -14.12 9.04
C ALA A 24 17.55 -14.70 8.76
N ALA A 25 17.47 -15.96 8.30
CA ALA A 25 16.19 -16.64 8.10
C ALA A 25 15.46 -16.89 9.43
N ALA A 26 16.17 -17.36 10.46
CA ALA A 26 15.60 -17.57 11.79
C ALA A 26 15.09 -16.26 12.42
N LEU A 27 15.81 -15.15 12.23
CA LEU A 27 15.39 -13.83 12.71
C LEU A 27 14.14 -13.31 11.98
N ARG A 28 13.99 -13.59 10.68
CA ARG A 28 12.75 -13.29 9.93
C ARG A 28 11.57 -14.14 10.38
N GLU A 29 11.82 -15.41 10.67
CA GLU A 29 10.81 -16.30 11.24
C GLU A 29 10.36 -15.80 12.61
N ILE A 30 11.29 -15.41 13.48
CA ILE A 30 10.98 -14.80 14.78
C ILE A 30 10.18 -13.51 14.58
N ALA A 31 10.58 -12.65 13.64
CA ALA A 31 9.85 -11.43 13.32
C ALA A 31 8.41 -11.70 12.85
N SER A 32 8.15 -12.83 12.20
CA SER A 32 6.81 -13.19 11.72
C SER A 32 5.81 -13.52 12.84
N TYR A 33 6.29 -13.87 14.05
CA TYR A 33 5.42 -14.10 15.20
C TYR A 33 4.95 -12.83 15.90
N TYR A 34 5.55 -11.68 15.57
CA TYR A 34 5.17 -10.39 16.14
C TYR A 34 4.34 -9.60 15.13
N PRO A 35 3.25 -8.93 15.55
CA PRO A 35 2.50 -8.05 14.66
C PRO A 35 3.29 -6.78 14.34
N ASP A 36 2.99 -6.17 13.19
CA ASP A 36 3.38 -4.78 12.93
C ASP A 36 2.57 -3.87 13.84
N VAL A 37 3.25 -2.90 14.48
CA VAL A 37 2.60 -1.94 15.37
C VAL A 37 3.06 -0.52 15.06
N ASP A 38 2.12 0.43 15.08
CA ASP A 38 2.40 1.86 15.08
C ASP A 38 1.77 2.50 16.31
N ARG A 39 2.57 3.22 17.10
CA ARG A 39 2.16 3.87 18.37
C ARG A 39 1.40 2.97 19.37
N GLY A 40 1.56 1.65 19.27
CA GLY A 40 0.92 0.66 20.15
C GLY A 40 -0.35 0.02 19.58
N GLU A 41 -0.79 0.43 18.39
CA GLU A 41 -1.89 -0.20 17.66
C GLU A 41 -1.35 -1.18 16.62
N ILE A 42 -2.00 -2.34 16.48
CA ILE A 42 -1.66 -3.33 15.45
C ILE A 42 -2.08 -2.77 14.09
N ILE A 43 -1.16 -2.79 13.13
CA ILE A 43 -1.39 -2.32 11.76
C ILE A 43 -1.05 -3.42 10.76
N ASN A 44 -1.79 -3.49 9.66
CA ASN A 44 -1.42 -4.34 8.53
C ASN A 44 -0.68 -3.50 7.49
N ARG A 45 0.31 -4.10 6.82
CA ARG A 45 1.07 -3.44 5.75
C ARG A 45 1.02 -4.26 4.48
N ASP A 46 0.92 -3.60 3.34
CA ASP A 46 1.03 -4.24 2.03
C ASP A 46 2.48 -4.67 1.74
N SER A 47 2.68 -5.36 0.62
CA SER A 47 4.01 -5.78 0.15
C SER A 47 4.95 -4.60 -0.19
N SER A 48 4.41 -3.39 -0.34
CA SER A 48 5.16 -2.15 -0.58
C SER A 48 5.44 -1.36 0.71
N GLY A 49 4.96 -1.83 1.87
CA GLY A 49 5.16 -1.22 3.18
C GLY A 49 4.15 -0.14 3.55
N ASN A 50 3.10 0.08 2.76
CA ASN A 50 2.02 1.01 3.07
C ASN A 50 1.13 0.42 4.15
N ILE A 51 0.61 1.27 5.06
CA ILE A 51 -0.38 0.84 6.05
C ILE A 51 -1.68 0.50 5.30
N VAL A 52 -2.06 -0.77 5.36
CA VAL A 52 -3.37 -1.25 4.93
C VAL A 52 -4.27 -1.17 6.15
N ALA A 53 -5.21 -0.24 6.11
CA ALA A 53 -6.30 -0.26 7.07
C ALA A 53 -7.21 -1.44 6.72
N ASP A 54 -6.99 -2.59 7.37
CA ASP A 54 -7.97 -3.68 7.38
C ASP A 54 -9.16 -3.23 8.23
N PHE A 55 -10.01 -2.38 7.65
CA PHE A 55 -11.38 -2.27 8.09
C PHE A 55 -12.11 -3.52 7.57
N ASP A 56 -11.95 -4.64 8.28
CA ASP A 56 -12.81 -5.83 8.16
C ASP A 56 -14.12 -5.59 8.93
N ASP A 57 -14.66 -4.38 8.82
CA ASP A 57 -15.95 -3.95 9.36
C ASP A 57 -17.06 -4.16 8.33
N TRP A 58 -16.77 -4.83 7.21
CA TRP A 58 -17.71 -4.94 6.10
C TRP A 58 -19.03 -5.53 6.57
N ASP A 59 -19.01 -6.57 7.41
CA ASP A 59 -20.24 -7.15 7.96
C ASP A 59 -20.97 -6.25 8.96
N GLU A 60 -20.26 -5.31 9.58
CA GLU A 60 -20.77 -4.33 10.53
C GLU A 60 -21.35 -3.07 9.87
N LEU A 61 -21.06 -2.84 8.57
CA LEU A 61 -21.59 -1.72 7.80
C LEU A 61 -23.06 -1.93 7.42
N THR A 62 -23.83 -0.84 7.51
CA THR A 62 -25.19 -0.79 6.95
C THR A 62 -25.16 -0.91 5.42
N ASP A 63 -26.26 -1.35 4.82
CA ASP A 63 -26.36 -1.52 3.35
C ASP A 63 -26.03 -0.23 2.59
N SER A 64 -26.43 0.93 3.11
CA SER A 64 -26.13 2.23 2.49
C SER A 64 -24.64 2.58 2.55
N GLN A 65 -23.95 2.23 3.64
CA GLN A 65 -22.51 2.42 3.78
C GLN A 65 -21.73 1.47 2.88
N LYS A 66 -22.18 0.21 2.75
CA LYS A 66 -21.62 -0.76 1.80
C LYS A 66 -21.72 -0.27 0.36
N ILE A 67 -22.90 0.22 -0.03
CA ILE A 67 -23.12 0.79 -1.37
C ILE A 67 -22.23 2.02 -1.59
N HIS A 68 -22.14 2.91 -0.60
CA HIS A 68 -21.30 4.10 -0.71
C HIS A 68 -19.82 3.74 -0.86
N ARG A 69 -19.30 2.86 0.00
CA ARG A 69 -17.90 2.39 -0.05
C ARG A 69 -17.61 1.63 -1.35
N GLY A 70 -18.53 0.77 -1.81
CA GLY A 70 -18.43 0.09 -3.09
C GLY A 70 -18.38 1.06 -4.27
N ASN A 71 -19.20 2.11 -4.26
CA ASN A 71 -19.19 3.15 -5.29
C ASN A 71 -17.90 3.98 -5.28
N VAL A 72 -17.38 4.29 -4.10
CA VAL A 72 -16.10 5.00 -3.94
C VAL A 72 -14.95 4.14 -4.49
N ASN A 73 -14.89 2.86 -4.12
CA ASN A 73 -13.87 1.94 -4.62
C ASN A 73 -13.96 1.78 -6.15
N ALA A 74 -15.16 1.62 -6.70
CA ALA A 74 -15.35 1.54 -8.15
C ALA A 74 -14.92 2.83 -8.88
N ALA A 75 -15.10 4.00 -8.26
CA ALA A 75 -14.62 5.27 -8.80
C ALA A 75 -13.08 5.36 -8.75
N MET A 76 -12.45 4.86 -7.68
CA MET A 76 -10.99 4.78 -7.57
C MET A 76 -10.40 3.85 -8.64
N ASP A 77 -10.99 2.67 -8.84
CA ASP A 77 -10.57 1.72 -9.88
C ASP A 77 -10.67 2.35 -11.29
N ALA A 78 -11.73 3.12 -11.54
CA ALA A 78 -11.91 3.83 -12.80
C ALA A 78 -10.83 4.91 -13.01
N VAL A 79 -10.47 5.65 -11.96
CA VAL A 79 -9.40 6.66 -11.99
C VAL A 79 -8.05 6.01 -12.27
N ASP A 80 -7.74 4.91 -11.60
CA ASP A 80 -6.48 4.17 -11.80
C ASP A 80 -6.38 3.59 -13.20
N ARG A 81 -7.49 3.07 -13.74
CA ARG A 81 -7.54 2.63 -15.14
C ARG A 81 -7.26 3.77 -16.12
N ILE A 82 -7.87 4.94 -15.92
CA ILE A 82 -7.64 6.10 -16.79
C ILE A 82 -6.16 6.54 -16.68
N ARG A 83 -5.59 6.56 -15.48
CA ARG A 83 -4.17 6.87 -15.28
C ARG A 83 -3.28 5.90 -16.07
N TYR A 84 -3.54 4.60 -15.96
CA TYR A 84 -2.82 3.57 -16.71
C TYR A 84 -2.96 3.76 -18.23
N GLU A 85 -4.16 4.01 -18.74
CA GLU A 85 -4.38 4.26 -20.17
C GLU A 85 -3.62 5.51 -20.65
N LEU A 86 -3.56 6.57 -19.83
CA LEU A 86 -2.79 7.79 -20.12
C LEU A 86 -1.28 7.57 -20.07
N GLU A 87 -0.77 6.77 -19.13
CA GLU A 87 0.64 6.35 -19.08
C GLU A 87 1.05 5.61 -20.34
N ASN A 88 0.16 4.78 -20.88
CA ASN A 88 0.40 4.04 -22.13
C ASN A 88 0.09 4.85 -23.41
N ALA A 89 -0.53 6.02 -23.31
CA ALA A 89 -0.85 6.88 -24.46
C ALA A 89 0.34 7.75 -24.95
N ASP A 90 1.48 7.72 -24.25
CA ASP A 90 2.70 8.53 -24.52
C ASP A 90 3.38 8.22 -25.89
N TYR A 91 2.82 7.33 -26.70
CA TYR A 91 3.36 6.96 -28.03
C TYR A 91 2.90 7.87 -29.17
N HIS A 92 2.01 8.85 -28.92
CA HIS A 92 1.51 9.78 -29.94
C HIS A 92 1.92 11.23 -29.64
N TYR A 93 2.86 11.76 -30.43
CA TYR A 93 3.47 13.09 -30.24
C TYR A 93 2.44 14.24 -30.20
N ASP A 94 1.31 14.07 -30.89
CA ASP A 94 0.26 15.10 -31.01
C ASP A 94 -0.72 15.15 -29.82
N THR A 95 -0.67 14.18 -28.90
CA THR A 95 -1.59 14.12 -27.73
C THR A 95 -0.90 14.34 -26.39
N ILE A 96 0.41 14.61 -26.37
CA ILE A 96 1.23 14.72 -25.15
C ILE A 96 0.72 15.83 -24.20
N ASP A 97 0.34 17.00 -24.73
CA ASP A 97 -0.14 18.12 -23.92
C ASP A 97 -1.50 17.83 -23.26
N ASP A 98 -2.39 17.17 -24.00
CA ASP A 98 -3.70 16.75 -23.48
C ASP A 98 -3.57 15.62 -22.45
N VAL A 99 -2.70 14.64 -22.70
CA VAL A 99 -2.39 13.58 -21.73
C VAL A 99 -1.81 14.17 -20.45
N THR A 100 -0.90 15.13 -20.56
CA THR A 100 -0.30 15.82 -19.42
C THR A 100 -1.34 16.61 -18.62
N ARG A 101 -2.28 17.29 -19.29
CA ARG A 101 -3.38 18.01 -18.65
C ARG A 101 -4.30 17.07 -17.87
N VAL A 102 -4.67 15.93 -18.46
CA VAL A 102 -5.53 14.94 -17.78
C VAL A 102 -4.80 14.28 -16.61
N ARG A 103 -3.50 13.94 -16.75
CA ARG A 103 -2.68 13.41 -15.64
C ARG A 103 -2.66 14.38 -14.45
N ARG A 104 -2.52 15.69 -14.68
CA ARG A 104 -2.55 16.71 -13.61
C ARG A 104 -3.92 16.79 -12.94
N ALA A 105 -5.00 16.87 -13.72
CA ALA A 105 -6.35 16.92 -13.16
C ALA A 105 -6.68 15.67 -12.33
N LEU A 106 -6.21 14.48 -12.74
CA LEU A 106 -6.36 13.25 -11.96
C LEU A 106 -5.52 13.25 -10.69
N ALA A 107 -4.30 13.79 -10.73
CA ALA A 107 -3.45 13.90 -9.54
C ALA A 107 -4.07 14.84 -8.49
N GLU A 108 -4.71 15.93 -8.92
CA GLU A 108 -5.44 16.86 -8.05
C GLU A 108 -6.67 16.24 -7.38
N ILE A 109 -7.31 15.25 -8.01
CA ILE A 109 -8.46 14.53 -7.43
C ILE A 109 -8.02 13.50 -6.37
N SER A 110 -6.79 12.98 -6.48
CA SER A 110 -6.25 11.96 -5.56
C SER A 110 -5.55 12.51 -4.31
N LEU A 111 -5.52 13.84 -4.12
CA LEU A 111 -4.95 14.57 -2.98
C LEU A 111 -6.05 15.07 -2.03
#